data_AF-A0A6A5ASR7-F1
#
_entry.id   AF-A0A6A5ASR7-F1
#
_cell.length_a   1.000
_cell.length_b   1.000
_cell.length_c   1.000
_cell.angle_alpha   90.00
_cell.angle_beta   90.00
_cell.angle_gamma   90.00
#
_symmetry.space_group_name_H-M   'P 1'
#
loop_
_entity.id
_entity.type
_entity.pdbx_description
1 polymer ?
#
loop_
_entity_poly.entity_id
_entity_poly.type
_entity_poly.pdbx_seq_one_letter_code
_entity_poly.pdbx_strand_id
1 'polypeptide(L)'
;GKNPKYELAPDVINNSWGGKFHNKLQAVVDAWRAADIIPVLCNGNSGRKCSTTWTPADYKNVIAVGNVGTDDKLFTQSSRGPTADGRIKPDVSAPGNRIRSAWHTGNSAYQIMTGTSMASPHVAGAIALYLSANKGAKYDQV
;
A
#
# COMPACT_ATOMS: atom_id res chain seq x y z
N GLY A 1 -7.57 -6.17 22.49
CA GLY A 1 -7.11 -7.32 23.31
C GLY A 1 -7.19 -6.94 24.78
N LYS A 2 -7.05 -7.90 25.71
CA LYS A 2 -7.15 -7.65 27.15
C LYS A 2 -5.93 -6.93 27.78
N ASN A 3 -4.88 -6.67 26.99
CA ASN A 3 -3.68 -5.95 27.42
C ASN A 3 -3.06 -5.16 26.24
N PRO A 4 -3.67 -4.03 25.81
CA PRO A 4 -3.15 -3.24 24.70
C PRO A 4 -1.89 -2.46 25.13
N LYS A 5 -0.81 -2.63 24.37
CA LYS A 5 0.43 -1.86 24.49
C LYS A 5 0.46 -0.77 23.43
N TYR A 6 -0.14 0.38 23.72
CA TYR A 6 -0.30 1.48 22.76
C TYR A 6 1.06 2.06 22.34
N GLU A 7 2.07 1.96 23.19
CA GLU A 7 3.44 2.36 22.93
C GLU A 7 4.15 1.53 21.84
N LEU A 8 3.57 0.38 21.47
CA LEU A 8 4.06 -0.49 20.40
C LEU A 8 3.17 -0.44 19.14
N ALA A 9 2.25 0.53 19.06
CA ALA A 9 1.45 0.72 17.86
C ALA A 9 2.37 1.03 16.66
N PRO A 10 2.08 0.48 15.46
CA PRO A 10 2.85 0.80 14.28
C PRO A 10 2.51 2.22 13.80
N ASP A 11 3.50 2.98 13.32
CA ASP A 11 3.24 4.26 12.65
C ASP A 11 2.68 4.04 11.23
N VAL A 12 3.07 2.94 10.58
CA VAL A 12 2.70 2.61 9.18
C VAL A 12 2.26 1.16 9.09
N ILE A 13 1.14 0.90 8.39
CA ILE A 13 0.68 -0.44 8.05
C ILE A 13 0.72 -0.62 6.54
N ASN A 14 1.48 -1.60 6.05
CA ASN A 14 1.51 -1.99 4.65
C ASN A 14 0.61 -3.21 4.40
N ASN A 15 -0.37 -3.07 3.50
CA ASN A 15 -1.21 -4.16 3.03
C ASN A 15 -0.94 -4.45 1.55
N SER A 16 -0.07 -5.43 1.32
CA SER A 16 0.22 -5.98 -0.01
C SER A 16 -0.84 -7.00 -0.48
N TRP A 17 -2.10 -6.76 -0.13
CA TRP A 17 -3.27 -7.59 -0.44
C TRP A 17 -4.50 -6.72 -0.70
N GLY A 18 -5.49 -7.30 -1.36
CA GLY A 18 -6.74 -6.64 -1.68
C GLY A 18 -7.55 -7.51 -2.64
N GLY A 19 -8.71 -7.01 -3.05
CA GLY A 19 -9.51 -7.63 -4.09
C GLY A 19 -10.82 -6.91 -4.29
N LYS A 20 -11.73 -7.51 -5.04
CA LYS A 20 -13.10 -7.01 -5.18
C LYS A 20 -13.97 -7.48 -4.01
N PHE A 21 -13.53 -7.21 -2.78
CA PHE A 21 -14.27 -7.57 -1.58
C PHE A 21 -15.08 -6.36 -1.09
N HIS A 22 -16.35 -6.59 -0.81
CA HIS A 22 -17.28 -5.59 -0.30
C HIS A 22 -16.84 -5.02 1.07
N ASN A 23 -16.52 -3.72 1.12
CA ASN A 23 -16.71 -2.70 2.17
C ASN A 23 -16.62 -3.05 3.69
N LYS A 24 -16.06 -4.19 4.08
CA LYS A 24 -15.97 -4.61 5.49
C LYS A 24 -14.80 -4.00 6.28
N LEU A 25 -13.93 -3.22 5.64
CA LEU A 25 -12.69 -2.74 6.24
C LEU A 25 -12.64 -1.23 6.46
N GLN A 26 -13.67 -0.48 6.04
CA GLN A 26 -13.66 0.98 6.19
C GLN A 26 -13.51 1.38 7.66
N ALA A 27 -14.30 0.79 8.56
CA ALA A 27 -14.19 1.04 9.99
C ALA A 27 -12.81 0.69 10.58
N VAL A 28 -12.13 -0.31 10.01
CA VAL A 28 -10.76 -0.69 10.42
C VAL A 28 -9.76 0.38 9.97
N VAL A 29 -9.87 0.83 8.72
CA VAL A 29 -9.03 1.90 8.18
C VAL A 29 -9.29 3.23 8.91
N ASP A 30 -10.55 3.54 9.23
CA ASP A 30 -10.91 4.73 10.01
C ASP A 30 -10.30 4.67 11.41
N ALA A 31 -10.32 3.49 12.06
CA ALA A 31 -9.68 3.29 13.35
C ALA A 31 -8.15 3.44 13.27
N TRP A 32 -7.50 2.95 12.21
CA TRP A 32 -6.07 3.18 11.97
C TRP A 32 -5.78 4.67 11.82
N ARG A 33 -6.54 5.38 10.99
CA ARG A 33 -6.38 6.82 10.77
C ARG A 33 -6.62 7.63 12.05
N ALA A 34 -7.61 7.26 12.86
CA ALA A 34 -7.90 7.91 14.15
C ALA A 34 -6.81 7.65 15.20
N ALA A 35 -6.05 6.57 15.06
CA ALA A 35 -4.89 6.26 15.90
C ALA A 35 -3.57 6.78 15.30
N ASP A 36 -3.63 7.68 14.31
CA ASP A 36 -2.48 8.23 13.58
C ASP A 36 -1.60 7.19 12.85
N ILE A 37 -2.15 6.02 12.57
CA ILE A 37 -1.50 4.97 11.79
C ILE A 37 -1.74 5.24 10.31
N ILE A 38 -0.68 5.21 9.50
CA ILE A 38 -0.73 5.48 8.06
C ILE A 38 -0.93 4.16 7.28
N PRO A 39 -2.09 3.97 6.62
CA PRO A 39 -2.35 2.77 5.84
C PRO A 39 -1.86 2.94 4.39
N VAL A 40 -0.94 2.06 3.99
CA VAL A 40 -0.37 1.96 2.65
C VAL A 40 -0.82 0.64 2.02
N LEU A 41 -1.51 0.71 0.89
CA LEU A 41 -2.13 -0.45 0.26
C LEU A 41 -1.72 -0.60 -1.20
N CYS A 42 -1.60 -1.84 -1.65
CA CYS A 42 -1.37 -2.12 -3.06
C CYS A 42 -2.63 -1.83 -3.90
N ASN A 43 -2.51 -1.09 -4.99
CA ASN A 43 -3.67 -0.66 -5.80
C ASN A 43 -4.34 -1.81 -6.57
N GLY A 44 -3.63 -2.93 -6.74
CA GLY A 44 -4.10 -4.15 -7.38
C GLY A 44 -3.37 -4.50 -8.69
N ASN A 45 -3.53 -5.74 -9.12
CA ASN A 45 -2.86 -6.30 -10.30
C ASN A 45 -3.85 -6.68 -11.42
N SER A 46 -4.90 -5.87 -11.62
CA SER A 46 -5.97 -6.14 -12.60
C SER A 46 -5.97 -5.18 -13.81
N GLY A 47 -4.86 -4.50 -14.07
CA GLY A 47 -4.65 -3.76 -15.34
C GLY A 47 -4.77 -4.66 -16.58
N ARG A 48 -4.89 -4.14 -17.81
CA ARG A 48 -4.67 -2.78 -18.30
C ARG A 48 -5.95 -1.93 -18.40
N LYS A 49 -7.12 -2.41 -17.98
CA LYS A 49 -8.36 -1.61 -18.07
C LYS A 49 -8.40 -0.55 -16.97
N CYS A 50 -9.09 0.56 -17.24
CA CYS A 50 -9.48 1.52 -16.20
C CYS A 50 -10.49 0.87 -15.24
N SER A 51 -10.67 1.49 -14.07
CA SER A 51 -11.60 1.04 -13.02
C SER A 51 -11.33 -0.39 -12.55
N THR A 52 -10.06 -0.66 -12.25
CA THR A 52 -9.56 -1.97 -11.81
C THR A 52 -8.93 -1.93 -10.42
N THR A 53 -9.08 -0.83 -9.69
CA THR A 53 -8.63 -0.68 -8.28
C THR A 53 -9.21 -1.76 -7.39
N TRP A 54 -8.43 -2.25 -6.45
CA TRP A 54 -8.89 -3.20 -5.45
C TRP A 54 -9.33 -2.51 -4.16
N THR A 55 -10.29 -3.10 -3.46
CA THR A 55 -10.63 -2.75 -2.09
C THR A 55 -9.66 -3.46 -1.13
N PRO A 56 -9.10 -2.78 -0.10
CA PRO A 56 -9.43 -1.44 0.39
C PRO A 56 -8.58 -0.29 -0.16
N ALA A 57 -7.74 -0.52 -1.16
CA ALA A 57 -6.91 0.53 -1.75
C ALA A 57 -7.73 1.63 -2.46
N ASP A 58 -8.98 1.33 -2.81
CA ASP A 58 -9.96 2.30 -3.31
C ASP A 58 -10.54 3.23 -2.23
N TYR A 59 -10.24 3.07 -0.93
CA TYR A 59 -10.74 3.96 0.11
C TYR A 59 -10.13 5.37 0.03
N LYS A 60 -10.85 6.37 0.57
CA LYS A 60 -10.42 7.78 0.50
C LYS A 60 -9.26 8.11 1.43
N ASN A 61 -9.17 7.40 2.55
CA ASN A 61 -8.27 7.67 3.66
C ASN A 61 -7.14 6.64 3.75
N VAL A 62 -6.64 6.24 2.57
CA VAL A 62 -5.47 5.36 2.42
C VAL A 62 -4.57 5.83 1.29
N ILE A 63 -3.30 5.42 1.36
CA ILE A 63 -2.32 5.59 0.28
C ILE A 63 -2.31 4.32 -0.57
N ALA A 64 -2.87 4.38 -1.77
CA ALA A 64 -2.89 3.32 -2.75
C ALA A 64 -1.70 3.43 -3.69
N VAL A 65 -0.97 2.32 -3.86
CA VAL A 65 0.31 2.30 -4.57
C VAL A 65 0.21 1.49 -5.86
N GLY A 66 0.45 2.17 -6.98
CA GLY A 66 0.62 1.57 -8.31
C GLY A 66 2.02 1.00 -8.52
N ASN A 67 2.17 0.16 -9.54
CA ASN A 67 3.42 -0.52 -9.86
C ASN A 67 4.05 0.05 -11.14
N VAL A 68 5.28 0.55 -11.07
CA VAL A 68 6.10 0.89 -12.25
C VAL A 68 7.15 -0.17 -12.57
N GLY A 69 7.48 -0.26 -13.86
CA GLY A 69 8.55 -1.04 -14.42
C GLY A 69 9.94 -0.45 -14.15
N THR A 70 10.97 -1.16 -14.60
CA THR A 70 12.37 -0.69 -14.56
C THR A 70 12.65 0.44 -15.56
N ASP A 71 11.69 0.73 -16.44
CA ASP A 71 11.71 1.85 -17.40
C ASP A 71 10.85 3.03 -16.91
N ASP A 72 10.51 3.05 -15.62
CA ASP A 72 9.64 4.03 -14.94
C ASP A 72 8.23 4.18 -15.54
N LYS A 73 7.83 3.28 -16.45
CA LYS A 73 6.48 3.25 -16.99
C LYS A 73 5.57 2.44 -16.11
N LEU A 74 4.30 2.83 -16.07
CA LEU A 74 3.27 2.08 -15.37
C LEU A 74 3.21 0.64 -15.89
N PHE A 75 3.43 -0.33 -15.01
CA PHE A 75 3.46 -1.73 -15.37
C PHE A 75 2.09 -2.16 -15.90
N THR A 76 2.06 -2.99 -16.96
CA THR A 76 0.83 -3.28 -17.71
C THR A 76 -0.29 -3.85 -16.82
N GLN A 77 0.06 -4.69 -15.84
CA GLN A 77 -0.87 -5.30 -14.90
C GLN A 77 -1.22 -4.42 -13.70
N SER A 78 -0.54 -3.29 -13.49
CA SER A 78 -0.93 -2.35 -12.42
C SER A 78 -2.37 -1.90 -12.62
N SER A 79 -3.21 -2.11 -11.61
CA SER A 79 -4.57 -1.60 -11.61
C SER A 79 -4.58 -0.08 -11.77
N ARG A 80 -5.64 0.42 -12.40
CA ARG A 80 -5.85 1.84 -12.68
C ARG A 80 -7.21 2.28 -12.17
N GLY A 81 -7.28 3.54 -11.74
CA GLY A 81 -8.53 4.21 -11.47
C GLY A 81 -9.39 4.44 -12.73
N PRO A 82 -10.49 5.20 -12.57
CA PRO A 82 -10.99 5.71 -11.28
C PRO A 82 -11.50 4.57 -10.38
N THR A 83 -11.68 4.84 -9.10
CA THR A 83 -12.46 3.95 -8.21
C THR A 83 -13.91 3.86 -8.68
N ALA A 84 -14.70 2.94 -8.11
CA ALA A 84 -16.11 2.75 -8.49
C ALA A 84 -16.97 4.02 -8.31
N ASP A 85 -16.61 4.87 -7.34
CA ASP A 85 -17.23 6.17 -7.06
C ASP A 85 -16.54 7.36 -7.74
N GLY A 86 -15.63 7.10 -8.70
CA GLY A 86 -15.05 8.14 -9.56
C GLY A 86 -13.80 8.84 -9.02
N ARG A 87 -13.31 8.50 -7.82
CA ARG A 87 -12.09 9.10 -7.26
C ARG A 87 -10.83 8.63 -8.01
N ILE A 88 -9.81 9.49 -8.00
CA ILE A 88 -8.51 9.18 -8.59
C ILE A 88 -7.75 8.23 -7.66
N LYS A 89 -7.29 7.10 -8.22
CA LYS A 89 -6.34 6.15 -7.63
C LYS A 89 -5.51 5.51 -8.76
N PRO A 90 -4.28 5.03 -8.51
CA PRO A 90 -3.54 5.10 -7.25
C PRO A 90 -3.13 6.55 -6.89
N ASP A 91 -2.77 6.80 -5.63
CA ASP A 91 -2.27 8.13 -5.20
C ASP A 91 -0.82 8.34 -5.66
N VAL A 92 -0.02 7.26 -5.62
CA VAL A 92 1.39 7.26 -6.03
C VAL A 92 1.72 5.93 -6.69
N SER A 93 2.82 5.86 -7.44
CA SER A 93 3.37 4.61 -7.96
C SER A 93 4.82 4.43 -7.54
N ALA A 94 5.25 3.18 -7.37
CA ALA A 94 6.59 2.83 -6.95
C ALA A 94 7.11 1.58 -7.69
N PRO A 95 8.43 1.29 -7.63
CA PRO A 95 8.99 0.11 -8.28
C PRO A 95 8.35 -1.18 -7.77
N GLY A 96 7.72 -1.93 -8.66
CA GLY A 96 7.09 -3.21 -8.32
C GLY A 96 7.32 -4.30 -9.36
N ASN A 97 8.10 -4.04 -10.41
CA ASN A 97 8.47 -5.05 -11.40
C ASN A 97 9.88 -5.58 -11.15
N ARG A 98 10.03 -6.91 -11.14
CA ARG A 98 11.31 -7.61 -10.95
C ARG A 98 12.05 -7.18 -9.67
N ILE A 99 11.31 -7.02 -8.58
CA ILE A 99 11.87 -6.64 -7.28
C ILE A 99 12.45 -7.89 -6.61
N ARG A 100 13.74 -7.85 -6.31
CA ARG A 100 14.43 -8.89 -5.53
C ARG A 100 14.25 -8.61 -4.04
N SER A 101 13.67 -9.55 -3.29
CA SER A 101 13.49 -9.43 -1.84
C SER A 101 13.75 -10.75 -1.13
N ALA A 102 13.83 -10.72 0.21
CA ALA A 102 13.98 -11.90 1.05
C ALA A 102 12.82 -12.87 0.83
N TRP A 103 13.11 -14.17 0.98
CA TRP A 103 12.13 -15.23 0.71
C TRP A 103 12.05 -16.22 1.87
N HIS A 104 10.84 -16.70 2.14
CA HIS A 104 10.53 -17.50 3.33
C HIS A 104 11.17 -18.89 3.36
N THR A 105 11.79 -19.37 2.28
CA THR A 105 12.37 -20.73 2.20
C THR A 105 13.74 -20.87 2.85
N GLY A 106 14.32 -19.80 3.41
CA GLY A 106 15.57 -19.86 4.17
C GLY A 106 16.17 -18.49 4.48
N ASN A 107 17.12 -18.45 5.42
CA ASN A 107 17.70 -17.19 5.95
C ASN A 107 18.52 -16.39 4.91
N SER A 108 19.02 -17.04 3.87
CA SER A 108 19.75 -16.43 2.76
C SER A 108 18.96 -16.47 1.44
N ALA A 109 17.70 -16.90 1.48
CA ALA A 109 16.88 -17.06 0.29
C ALA A 109 16.36 -15.69 -0.19
N TYR A 110 16.41 -15.50 -1.50
CA TYR A 110 15.85 -14.34 -2.18
C TYR A 110 14.98 -14.80 -3.35
N GLN A 111 13.95 -14.02 -3.65
CA GLN A 111 13.09 -14.24 -4.79
C GLN A 111 12.85 -12.93 -5.53
N ILE A 112 12.73 -13.01 -6.85
CA ILE A 112 12.30 -11.90 -7.70
C ILE A 112 10.81 -12.01 -7.91
N MET A 113 10.06 -10.98 -7.52
CA MET A 113 8.62 -10.92 -7.67
C MET A 113 8.18 -9.63 -8.36
N THR A 114 6.98 -9.66 -8.93
CA THR A 114 6.35 -8.53 -9.60
C THR A 114 4.92 -8.33 -9.09
N GLY A 115 4.54 -7.07 -8.83
CA GLY A 115 3.17 -6.67 -8.52
C GLY A 115 3.11 -5.38 -7.70
N THR A 116 1.91 -4.82 -7.57
CA THR A 116 1.66 -3.72 -6.61
C THR A 116 1.98 -4.12 -5.17
N SER A 117 1.94 -5.43 -4.86
CA SER A 117 2.39 -5.99 -3.58
C SER A 117 3.86 -5.73 -3.28
N MET A 118 4.68 -5.51 -4.31
CA MET A 118 6.11 -5.19 -4.20
C MET A 118 6.34 -3.68 -4.25
N ALA A 119 5.46 -2.93 -4.92
CA ALA A 119 5.49 -1.47 -4.93
C ALA A 119 5.06 -0.85 -3.58
N SER A 120 3.97 -1.34 -2.99
CA SER A 120 3.43 -0.86 -1.71
C SER A 120 4.47 -0.76 -0.57
N PRO A 121 5.30 -1.78 -0.29
CA PRO A 121 6.29 -1.70 0.78
C PRO A 121 7.44 -0.72 0.50
N HIS A 122 7.71 -0.34 -0.76
CA HIS A 122 8.66 0.75 -1.04
C HIS A 122 8.14 2.09 -0.49
N VAL A 123 6.86 2.38 -0.72
CA VAL A 123 6.21 3.60 -0.21
C VAL A 123 6.11 3.56 1.31
N ALA A 124 5.75 2.42 1.89
CA ALA A 124 5.73 2.27 3.35
C ALA A 124 7.13 2.51 3.97
N GLY A 125 8.19 2.01 3.33
CA GLY A 125 9.58 2.28 3.74
C GLY A 125 9.97 3.75 3.62
N ALA A 126 9.57 4.42 2.54
CA ALA A 126 9.82 5.86 2.34
C ALA A 126 9.11 6.71 3.40
N ILE A 127 7.86 6.38 3.73
CA ILE A 127 7.10 7.02 4.82
C ILE A 127 7.80 6.79 6.16
N ALA A 128 8.22 5.56 6.46
CA ALA A 128 8.93 5.27 7.71
C ALA A 128 10.24 6.07 7.82
N LEU A 129 10.99 6.21 6.72
CA LEU A 129 12.18 7.06 6.68
C LEU A 129 11.85 8.52 6.93
N TYR A 130 10.80 9.05 6.30
CA TYR A 130 10.34 10.42 6.52
C TYR A 130 9.95 10.67 7.98
N LEU A 131 9.18 9.77 8.60
CA LEU A 131 8.76 9.86 10.00
C LEU A 131 9.95 9.78 10.98
N SER A 132 11.02 9.05 10.61
CA SER A 132 12.24 8.99 11.42
C SER A 132 12.92 10.35 11.57
N ALA A 133 12.81 11.21 10.54
CA ALA A 133 13.31 12.58 10.54
C ALA A 133 12.27 13.60 11.04
N ASN A 134 10.98 13.33 10.84
CA ASN A 134 9.86 14.21 11.15
C ASN A 134 8.94 13.57 12.19
N LYS A 135 9.45 13.42 13.42
CA LYS A 135 8.70 12.78 14.51
C LYS A 135 7.37 13.49 14.74
N GLY A 136 6.29 12.71 14.79
CA GLY A 136 4.94 13.22 15.04
C GLY A 136 4.19 13.70 13.80
N ALA A 137 4.80 13.67 12.61
CA ALA A 137 4.08 13.93 11.37
C ALA A 137 2.92 12.94 11.19
N LYS A 138 1.79 13.45 10.71
CA LYS A 138 0.53 12.71 10.51
C LYS A 138 0.32 12.46 9.02
N TYR A 139 -0.61 11.56 8.70
CA TYR A 139 -0.93 11.17 7.32
C TYR A 139 -1.01 12.34 6.33
N ASP A 140 -1.66 13.46 6.67
CA ASP A 140 -1.86 14.57 5.71
C ASP A 140 -0.56 15.34 5.41
N GLN A 141 0.53 15.03 6.12
CA GLN A 141 1.87 15.62 5.97
C GLN A 141 2.86 14.68 5.28
N VAL A 142 2.43 13.49 4.85
CA VAL A 142 3.27 12.45 4.24
C VAL A 142 2.76 12.08 2.86
#